data_AF-A0A2V7B5L1-F1
#
_entry.id   AF-A0A2V7B5L1-F1
#
_cell.length_a   1.000
_cell.length_b   1.000
_cell.length_c   1.000
_cell.angle_alpha   90.00
_cell.angle_beta   90.00
_cell.angle_gamma   90.00
#
_symmetry.space_group_name_H-M   'P 1'
#
loop_
_entity.id
_entity.type
_entity.pdbx_description
1 polymer ?
#
loop_
_entity_poly.entity_id
_entity_poly.type
_entity_poly.pdbx_seq_one_letter_code
_entity_poly.pdbx_strand_id
1 'polypeptide(L)'
;MDLPVWQALYEELKGHGFVVITVALDKSADDARPWIEAARPAHPSLIDTRHALADLYNIVNVPTVLWIDGEGRIVRPNDVTFATDTFKHVTGLESARPLAAIRAWARGETAALPADDARRLQTLPSASDQQARAEFGLGQWLWERGQREAADRHFVRAGELAPHDFTIRRGTMPMRGVDPMGPEFRRMLQAWKDAGHPYYRPLPDMPG
;
A
#
# COMPACT_ATOMS: atom_id res chain seq x y z
N MET A 1 13.87 -7.84 -2.96
CA MET A 1 12.65 -7.96 -2.14
C MET A 1 12.73 -6.93 -1.04
N ASP A 2 11.63 -6.26 -0.74
CA ASP A 2 11.62 -5.09 0.15
C ASP A 2 11.67 -5.48 1.63
N LEU A 3 11.04 -6.59 2.03
CA LEU A 3 10.92 -7.00 3.43
C LEU A 3 12.28 -7.11 4.17
N PRO A 4 13.35 -7.71 3.60
CA PRO A 4 14.66 -7.71 4.26
C PRO A 4 15.26 -6.31 4.49
N VAL A 5 14.98 -5.35 3.61
CA VAL A 5 15.46 -3.97 3.79
C VAL A 5 14.69 -3.27 4.89
N TRP A 6 13.38 -3.45 4.97
CA TRP A 6 12.58 -2.94 6.09
C TRP A 6 13.01 -3.54 7.43
N GLN A 7 13.32 -4.84 7.47
CA GLN A 7 13.89 -5.49 8.66
C GLN A 7 15.25 -4.88 9.04
N ALA A 8 16.15 -4.66 8.08
CA ALA A 8 17.44 -4.03 8.35
C ALA A 8 17.29 -2.58 8.86
N LEU A 9 16.36 -1.81 8.29
CA LEU A 9 16.06 -0.45 8.73
C LEU A 9 15.49 -0.43 10.17
N TYR A 10 14.62 -1.37 10.52
CA TYR A 10 14.14 -1.53 11.88
C TYR A 10 15.29 -1.85 12.86
N GLU A 11 16.14 -2.82 12.54
CA GLU A 11 17.28 -3.18 13.39
C GLU A 11 18.24 -2.01 13.59
N GLU A 12 18.47 -1.22 12.54
CA GLU A 12 19.30 -0.01 12.57
C GLU A 12 18.71 1.05 13.51
N LEU A 13 17.39 1.27 13.48
CA LEU A 13 16.76 2.44 14.09
C LEU A 13 15.99 2.16 15.39
N LYS A 14 15.75 0.88 15.76
CA LYS A 14 14.94 0.54 16.95
C LYS A 14 15.45 1.14 18.27
N GLY A 15 16.76 1.42 18.36
CA GLY A 15 17.36 2.12 19.50
C GLY A 15 16.95 3.60 19.64
N HIS A 16 16.38 4.19 18.59
CA HIS A 16 15.89 5.57 18.55
C HIS A 16 14.37 5.66 18.81
N GLY A 17 13.75 4.61 19.35
CA GLY A 17 12.28 4.57 19.54
C GLY A 17 11.50 4.39 18.23
N PHE A 18 12.17 3.99 17.15
CA PHE A 18 11.56 3.74 15.85
C PHE A 18 11.02 2.30 15.74
N VAL A 19 9.84 2.15 15.13
CA VAL A 19 9.23 0.84 14.85
C VAL A 19 8.75 0.82 13.41
N VAL A 20 9.05 -0.26 12.71
CA VAL A 20 8.41 -0.60 11.43
C VAL A 20 7.20 -1.47 11.72
N ILE A 21 6.06 -1.20 11.09
CA ILE A 21 4.92 -2.11 11.08
C ILE A 21 4.64 -2.42 9.62
N THR A 22 4.88 -3.67 9.21
CA THR A 22 4.49 -4.12 7.87
C THR A 22 3.08 -4.67 7.90
N VAL A 23 2.29 -4.37 6.88
CA VAL A 23 0.93 -4.89 6.73
C VAL A 23 0.75 -5.42 5.32
N ALA A 24 0.46 -6.71 5.21
CA ALA A 24 0.16 -7.36 3.94
C ALA A 24 -1.34 -7.22 3.62
N LEU A 25 -1.67 -6.75 2.40
CA LEU A 25 -3.05 -6.68 1.90
C LEU A 25 -3.32 -7.93 1.07
N ASP A 26 -3.71 -9.02 1.72
CA ASP A 26 -3.85 -10.34 1.12
C ASP A 26 -5.19 -10.98 1.50
N LYS A 27 -5.79 -11.74 0.59
CA LYS A 27 -7.10 -12.39 0.82
C LYS A 27 -7.11 -13.38 1.99
N SER A 28 -5.96 -13.90 2.41
CA SER A 28 -5.83 -14.81 3.55
C SER A 28 -4.44 -14.74 4.17
N ALA A 29 -4.33 -15.22 5.42
CA ALA A 29 -3.05 -15.28 6.11
C ALA A 29 -2.03 -16.19 5.39
N ASP A 30 -2.51 -17.26 4.74
CA ASP A 30 -1.64 -18.24 4.10
C ASP A 30 -0.99 -17.71 2.82
N ASP A 31 -1.56 -16.68 2.18
CA ASP A 31 -0.95 -16.05 1.00
C ASP A 31 0.28 -15.20 1.39
N ALA A 32 0.19 -14.49 2.51
CA ALA A 32 1.26 -13.63 3.01
C ALA A 32 2.32 -14.41 3.80
N ARG A 33 1.92 -15.51 4.46
CA ARG A 33 2.76 -16.30 5.39
C ARG A 33 4.13 -16.68 4.83
N PRO A 34 4.27 -17.24 3.61
CA PRO A 34 5.58 -17.64 3.08
C PRO A 34 6.58 -16.47 3.01
N TRP A 35 6.09 -15.27 2.69
CA TRP A 35 6.91 -14.06 2.58
C TRP A 35 7.32 -13.53 3.95
N ILE A 36 6.40 -13.55 4.91
CA ILE A 36 6.66 -13.15 6.30
C ILE A 36 7.67 -14.10 6.96
N GLU A 37 7.47 -15.41 6.83
CA GLU A 37 8.37 -16.43 7.39
C GLU A 37 9.77 -16.35 6.77
N ALA A 38 9.87 -16.15 5.45
CA ALA A 38 11.15 -15.95 4.78
C ALA A 38 11.89 -14.68 5.25
N ALA A 39 11.15 -13.61 5.56
CA ALA A 39 11.71 -12.36 6.03
C ALA A 39 12.22 -12.42 7.49
N ARG A 40 11.69 -13.33 8.32
CA ARG A 40 12.00 -13.46 9.76
C ARG A 40 12.03 -12.11 10.48
N PRO A 41 10.92 -11.35 10.43
CA PRO A 41 10.89 -9.99 10.97
C PRO A 41 11.02 -10.00 12.50
N ALA A 42 11.81 -9.09 13.04
CA ALA A 42 11.83 -8.76 14.46
C ALA A 42 10.86 -7.63 14.81
N HIS A 43 10.28 -6.98 13.80
CA HIS A 43 9.24 -5.98 13.95
C HIS A 43 7.83 -6.58 13.77
N PRO A 44 6.76 -5.92 14.27
CA PRO A 44 5.40 -6.35 14.01
C PRO A 44 5.12 -6.51 12.50
N SER A 45 4.54 -7.66 12.13
CA SER A 45 4.12 -7.97 10.76
C SER A 45 2.69 -8.47 10.78
N LEU A 46 1.80 -7.66 10.20
CA LEU A 46 0.35 -7.86 10.23
C LEU A 46 -0.16 -8.27 8.84
N ILE A 47 -1.35 -8.84 8.82
CA ILE A 47 -2.04 -9.22 7.59
C ILE A 47 -3.45 -8.63 7.69
N ASP A 48 -3.79 -7.77 6.75
CA ASP A 48 -5.10 -7.17 6.63
C ASP A 48 -5.90 -7.88 5.55
N THR A 49 -6.65 -8.89 5.98
CA THR A 49 -7.45 -9.70 5.07
C THR A 49 -8.72 -9.01 4.59
N ARG A 50 -9.11 -7.88 5.19
CA ARG A 50 -10.35 -7.16 4.84
C ARG A 50 -10.11 -5.79 4.21
N HIS A 51 -8.84 -5.44 3.97
CA HIS A 51 -8.44 -4.13 3.45
C HIS A 51 -8.92 -2.97 4.34
N ALA A 52 -9.09 -3.20 5.64
CA ALA A 52 -9.51 -2.19 6.61
C ALA A 52 -8.48 -1.07 6.75
N LEU A 53 -7.18 -1.40 6.72
CA LEU A 53 -6.11 -0.40 6.71
C LEU A 53 -6.17 0.44 5.44
N ALA A 54 -6.37 -0.21 4.29
CA ALA A 54 -6.46 0.50 3.03
C ALA A 54 -7.64 1.46 2.99
N ASP A 55 -8.77 1.09 3.60
CA ASP A 55 -9.94 1.97 3.75
C ASP A 55 -9.64 3.15 4.67
N LEU A 56 -9.21 2.89 5.91
CA LEU A 56 -8.96 3.91 6.92
C LEU A 56 -7.93 4.96 6.49
N TYR A 57 -6.90 4.53 5.78
CA TYR A 57 -5.81 5.40 5.34
C TYR A 57 -5.92 5.82 3.87
N ASN A 58 -6.94 5.39 3.14
CA ASN A 58 -7.08 5.64 1.70
C ASN A 58 -5.87 5.17 0.86
N ILE A 59 -5.38 3.96 1.15
CA ILE A 59 -4.32 3.32 0.37
C ILE A 59 -4.97 2.75 -0.91
N VAL A 60 -4.46 3.17 -2.05
CA VAL A 60 -4.98 2.81 -3.39
C VAL A 60 -3.96 2.04 -4.23
N ASN A 61 -2.71 1.92 -3.79
CA ASN A 61 -1.68 1.11 -4.44
C ASN A 61 -0.60 0.68 -3.42
N VAL A 62 0.17 -0.34 -3.75
CA VAL A 62 1.28 -0.85 -2.92
C VAL A 62 2.57 -0.93 -3.75
N PRO A 63 3.75 -0.64 -3.16
CA PRO A 63 3.96 -0.30 -1.76
C PRO A 63 3.53 1.13 -1.43
N THR A 64 3.00 1.33 -0.22
CA THR A 64 2.69 2.63 0.38
C THR A 64 3.21 2.63 1.81
N VAL A 65 3.81 3.74 2.23
CA VAL A 65 4.35 3.96 3.56
C VAL A 65 3.72 5.21 4.16
N LEU A 66 3.44 5.16 5.46
CA LEU A 66 2.99 6.28 6.27
C LEU A 66 3.94 6.44 7.46
N TRP A 67 4.16 7.69 7.88
CA TRP A 67 4.92 7.97 9.10
C TRP A 67 3.98 8.48 10.18
N ILE A 68 4.06 7.87 11.35
CA ILE A 68 3.23 8.21 12.51
C ILE A 68 4.19 8.52 13.66
N ASP A 69 4.01 9.67 14.31
CA ASP A 69 4.84 10.08 15.45
C ASP A 69 4.45 9.35 16.75
N GLY A 70 5.23 9.58 17.81
CA GLY A 70 4.98 8.98 19.13
C GLY A 70 3.68 9.44 19.82
N GLU A 71 3.02 10.48 19.32
CA GLU A 71 1.71 10.94 19.78
C GLU A 71 0.55 10.39 18.92
N GLY A 72 0.86 9.53 17.94
CA GLY A 72 -0.13 8.91 17.06
C GLY A 72 -0.60 9.81 15.91
N ARG A 73 0.14 10.85 15.55
CA ARG A 73 -0.21 11.74 14.43
C ARG A 73 0.48 11.30 13.15
N ILE A 74 -0.26 11.36 12.04
CA ILE A 74 0.32 11.19 10.71
C ILE A 74 1.21 12.40 10.40
N VAL A 75 2.51 12.16 10.30
CA VAL A 75 3.54 13.17 9.97
C VAL A 75 4.11 13.02 8.57
N ARG A 76 3.75 11.93 7.88
CA ARG A 76 3.82 11.79 6.42
C ARG A 76 2.65 10.88 5.99
N PRO A 77 1.67 11.38 5.22
CA PRO A 77 0.55 10.56 4.75
C PRO A 77 1.03 9.58 3.68
N ASN A 78 0.11 8.82 3.08
CA ASN A 78 0.40 7.80 2.07
C ASN A 78 1.40 8.28 1.02
N ASP A 79 2.58 7.67 1.04
CA ASP A 79 3.62 7.91 0.07
C ASP A 79 4.12 6.61 -0.53
N VAL A 80 4.46 6.62 -1.82
CA VAL A 80 5.08 5.46 -2.45
C VAL A 80 6.53 5.40 -2.02
N THR A 81 6.90 4.33 -1.33
CA THR A 81 8.30 4.10 -0.95
C THR A 81 8.64 2.65 -1.23
N PHE A 82 9.58 2.47 -2.16
CA PHE A 82 10.23 1.19 -2.40
C PHE A 82 11.45 1.08 -1.50
N ALA A 83 11.67 -0.10 -0.93
CA ALA A 83 12.86 -0.36 -0.13
C ALA A 83 14.04 -0.85 -0.98
N THR A 84 13.81 -1.21 -2.24
CA THR A 84 14.87 -1.56 -3.20
C THR A 84 14.66 -0.91 -4.57
N ASP A 85 15.73 -0.83 -5.36
CA ASP A 85 15.67 -0.34 -6.74
C ASP A 85 15.25 -1.43 -7.75
N THR A 86 14.74 -2.58 -7.29
CA THR A 86 14.40 -3.74 -8.14
C THR A 86 13.44 -3.36 -9.29
N PHE A 87 12.51 -2.44 -9.03
CA PHE A 87 11.53 -1.98 -10.01
C PHE A 87 11.79 -0.57 -10.52
N LYS A 88 12.99 0.00 -10.32
CA LYS A 88 13.32 1.37 -10.74
C LYS A 88 13.07 1.63 -12.22
N HIS A 89 13.40 0.67 -13.09
CA HIS A 89 13.19 0.77 -14.54
C HIS A 89 11.70 0.82 -14.95
N VAL A 90 10.78 0.34 -14.10
CA VAL A 90 9.32 0.37 -14.34
C VAL A 90 8.66 1.56 -13.68
N THR A 91 9.15 1.94 -12.49
CA THR A 91 8.50 2.91 -11.60
C THR A 91 9.09 4.31 -11.69
N GLY A 92 10.36 4.43 -12.10
CA GLY A 92 11.12 5.67 -12.06
C GLY A 92 11.52 6.11 -10.64
N LEU A 93 11.29 5.28 -9.62
CA LEU A 93 11.49 5.62 -8.22
C LEU A 93 12.74 4.96 -7.67
N GLU A 94 13.53 5.74 -6.92
CA GLU A 94 14.74 5.29 -6.22
C GLU A 94 14.47 5.13 -4.72
N SER A 95 15.01 4.08 -4.13
CA SER A 95 14.83 3.77 -2.70
C SER A 95 15.70 4.62 -1.78
N ALA A 96 16.87 5.06 -2.24
CA ALA A 96 17.88 5.68 -1.38
C ALA A 96 17.40 6.94 -0.67
N ARG A 97 16.71 7.85 -1.37
CA ARG A 97 16.26 9.14 -0.81
C ARG A 97 15.16 8.97 0.26
N PRO A 98 14.05 8.26 -0.01
CA PRO A 98 13.04 8.00 1.03
C PRO A 98 13.62 7.32 2.27
N LEU A 99 14.51 6.33 2.08
CA LEU A 99 15.14 5.63 3.20
C LEU A 99 16.08 6.53 4.01
N ALA A 100 16.80 7.45 3.37
CA ALA A 100 17.61 8.46 4.05
C ALA A 100 16.73 9.42 4.87
N ALA A 101 15.58 9.84 4.31
CA ALA A 101 14.64 10.71 5.01
C ALA A 101 14.04 10.02 6.25
N ILE A 102 13.71 8.72 6.18
CA ILE A 102 13.26 7.95 7.36
C ILE A 102 14.34 7.92 8.45
N ARG A 103 15.61 7.69 8.07
CA ARG A 103 16.73 7.68 9.03
C ARG A 103 16.91 9.04 9.69
N ALA A 104 16.91 10.12 8.91
CA ALA A 104 17.08 11.47 9.42
C ALA A 104 15.94 11.82 10.40
N TRP A 105 14.69 11.52 10.04
CA TRP A 105 13.55 11.72 10.91
C TRP A 105 13.64 10.90 12.20
N ALA A 106 13.92 9.60 12.11
CA ALA A 106 14.02 8.71 13.27
C ALA A 106 15.16 9.11 14.23
N ARG A 107 16.23 9.72 13.72
CA ARG A 107 17.36 10.24 14.52
C ARG A 107 17.13 11.65 15.06
N GLY A 108 16.03 12.30 14.67
CA GLY A 108 15.74 13.69 15.04
C GLY A 108 16.58 14.73 14.28
N GLU A 109 17.18 14.35 13.15
CA GLU A 109 17.97 15.23 12.28
C GLU A 109 17.09 16.12 11.41
N THR A 110 15.85 15.68 11.13
CA THR A 110 14.86 16.42 10.34
C THR A 110 13.51 16.42 11.05
N ALA A 111 12.79 17.54 10.98
CA ALA A 111 11.46 17.66 11.54
C ALA A 111 10.42 16.85 10.73
N ALA A 112 9.38 16.42 11.43
CA ALA A 112 8.13 15.94 10.81
C ALA A 112 7.51 17.02 9.91
N LEU A 113 6.65 16.63 8.95
CA LEU A 113 5.84 17.62 8.25
C LEU A 113 4.94 18.35 9.25
N PRO A 114 4.78 19.69 9.12
CA PRO A 114 3.77 20.41 9.87
C PRO A 114 2.38 19.80 9.65
N ALA A 115 1.53 19.85 10.67
CA ALA A 115 0.21 19.21 10.63
C ALA A 115 -0.64 19.69 9.43
N ASP A 116 -0.57 20.97 9.08
CA ASP A 116 -1.32 21.52 7.95
C ASP A 116 -0.79 21.01 6.60
N ASP A 117 0.53 20.79 6.49
CA ASP A 117 1.12 20.19 5.30
C ASP A 117 0.78 18.71 5.18
N ALA A 118 0.84 17.96 6.29
CA ALA A 118 0.42 16.56 6.32
C ALA A 118 -1.06 16.41 5.89
N ARG A 119 -1.96 17.27 6.40
CA ARG A 119 -3.37 17.28 5.99
C ARG A 119 -3.55 17.65 4.52
N ARG A 120 -2.81 18.65 4.03
CA ARG A 120 -2.89 19.09 2.62
C ARG A 120 -2.42 18.01 1.64
N LEU A 121 -1.42 17.22 2.02
CA LEU A 121 -0.89 16.13 1.21
C LEU A 121 -1.70 14.84 1.33
N GLN A 122 -2.54 14.70 2.35
CA GLN A 122 -3.40 13.55 2.53
C GLN A 122 -4.51 13.51 1.48
N THR A 123 -4.58 12.40 0.73
CA THR A 123 -5.67 12.16 -0.21
C THR A 123 -6.88 11.59 0.53
N LEU A 124 -8.04 12.21 0.34
CA LEU A 124 -9.29 11.73 0.92
C LEU A 124 -10.12 10.97 -0.13
N PRO A 125 -10.84 9.91 0.26
CA PRO A 125 -11.71 9.19 -0.64
C PRO A 125 -12.93 10.03 -1.02
N SER A 126 -13.36 9.91 -2.27
CA SER A 126 -14.65 10.41 -2.75
C SER A 126 -15.81 9.48 -2.37
N ALA A 127 -17.05 9.92 -2.62
CA ALA A 127 -18.22 9.04 -2.46
C ALA A 127 -18.17 7.81 -3.38
N SER A 128 -17.60 7.94 -4.59
CA SER A 128 -17.40 6.81 -5.50
C SER A 128 -16.40 5.81 -4.95
N ASP A 129 -15.34 6.31 -4.29
CA ASP A 129 -14.31 5.45 -3.69
C ASP A 129 -14.88 4.68 -2.50
N GLN A 130 -15.69 5.35 -1.68
CA GLN A 130 -16.40 4.71 -0.57
C GLN A 130 -17.40 3.66 -1.06
N GLN A 131 -18.13 3.95 -2.16
CA GLN A 131 -18.97 2.95 -2.78
C GLN A 131 -18.15 1.77 -3.33
N ALA A 132 -17.02 2.02 -3.97
CA ALA A 132 -16.12 0.98 -4.47
C ALA A 132 -15.63 0.05 -3.34
N ARG A 133 -15.27 0.62 -2.18
CA ARG A 133 -14.86 -0.15 -0.99
C ARG A 133 -16.02 -0.97 -0.41
N ALA A 134 -17.24 -0.43 -0.42
CA ALA A 134 -18.43 -1.18 -0.02
C ALA A 134 -18.72 -2.36 -0.97
N GLU A 135 -18.61 -2.14 -2.29
CA GLU A 135 -18.73 -3.19 -3.31
C GLU A 135 -17.64 -4.26 -3.13
N PHE A 136 -16.39 -3.85 -2.88
CA PHE A 136 -15.30 -4.77 -2.57
C PHE A 136 -15.60 -5.62 -1.32
N GLY A 137 -16.03 -5.00 -0.23
CA GLY A 137 -16.35 -5.69 1.02
C GLY A 137 -17.51 -6.68 0.87
N LEU A 138 -18.57 -6.30 0.15
CA LEU A 138 -19.67 -7.21 -0.18
C LEU A 138 -19.20 -8.37 -1.08
N GLY A 139 -18.38 -8.08 -2.10
CA GLY A 139 -17.77 -9.08 -2.95
C GLY A 139 -16.95 -10.09 -2.15
N GLN A 140 -16.15 -9.63 -1.19
CA GLN A 140 -15.38 -10.49 -0.30
C GLN A 140 -16.28 -11.36 0.58
N TRP A 141 -17.31 -10.78 1.20
CA TRP A 141 -18.26 -11.51 2.04
C TRP A 141 -19.00 -12.62 1.28
N LEU A 142 -19.36 -12.37 0.02
CA LEU A 142 -19.98 -13.35 -0.90
C LEU A 142 -18.97 -14.43 -1.31
N TRP A 143 -17.74 -14.03 -1.61
CA TRP A 143 -16.66 -14.93 -1.98
C TRP A 143 -16.37 -15.94 -0.87
N GLU A 144 -16.28 -15.49 0.37
CA GLU A 144 -16.09 -16.36 1.55
C GLU A 144 -17.23 -17.39 1.71
N ARG A 145 -18.42 -17.10 1.20
CA ARG A 145 -19.61 -17.99 1.23
C ARG A 145 -19.73 -18.87 -0.02
N GLY A 146 -18.73 -18.87 -0.89
CA GLY A 146 -18.75 -19.65 -2.13
C GLY A 146 -19.65 -19.09 -3.22
N GLN A 147 -20.24 -17.89 -3.05
CA GLN A 147 -21.09 -17.25 -4.05
C GLN A 147 -20.24 -16.54 -5.11
N ARG A 148 -19.46 -17.31 -5.88
CA ARG A 148 -18.38 -16.80 -6.76
C ARG A 148 -18.87 -15.83 -7.83
N GLU A 149 -19.96 -16.16 -8.52
CA GLU A 149 -20.51 -15.29 -9.58
C GLU A 149 -21.03 -13.97 -9.03
N ALA A 150 -21.67 -14.00 -7.85
CA ALA A 150 -22.13 -12.78 -7.19
C ALA A 150 -20.94 -11.92 -6.75
N ALA A 151 -19.94 -12.53 -6.12
CA ALA A 151 -18.72 -11.86 -5.72
C ALA A 151 -18.00 -11.18 -6.90
N ASP A 152 -17.88 -11.87 -8.05
CA ASP A 152 -17.21 -11.33 -9.23
C ASP A 152 -17.90 -10.06 -9.75
N ARG A 153 -19.24 -10.02 -9.80
CA ARG A 153 -19.98 -8.82 -10.18
C ARG A 153 -19.65 -7.61 -9.29
N HIS A 154 -19.56 -7.82 -7.99
CA HIS A 154 -19.21 -6.76 -7.04
C HIS A 154 -17.74 -6.34 -7.16
N PHE A 155 -16.80 -7.26 -7.38
CA PHE A 155 -15.40 -6.92 -7.62
C PHE A 155 -15.20 -6.13 -8.92
N VAL A 156 -15.91 -6.50 -10.00
CA VAL A 156 -15.92 -5.73 -11.25
C VAL A 156 -16.47 -4.33 -11.00
N ARG A 157 -17.63 -4.23 -10.32
CA ARG A 157 -18.25 -2.94 -10.03
C ARG A 157 -17.36 -2.03 -9.18
N ALA A 158 -16.69 -2.59 -8.17
CA ALA A 158 -15.73 -1.86 -7.35
C ALA A 158 -14.60 -1.26 -8.21
N GLY A 159 -14.04 -2.06 -9.13
CA GLY A 159 -12.99 -1.60 -10.05
C GLY A 159 -13.45 -0.55 -11.06
N GLU A 160 -14.71 -0.57 -11.48
CA GLU A 160 -15.31 0.47 -12.33
C GLU A 160 -15.51 1.80 -11.59
N LEU A 161 -15.93 1.73 -10.31
CA LEU A 161 -16.17 2.90 -9.47
C LEU A 161 -14.88 3.59 -9.04
N ALA A 162 -13.82 2.82 -8.80
CA ALA A 162 -12.50 3.31 -8.39
C ALA A 162 -11.40 2.79 -9.33
N PRO A 163 -11.33 3.26 -10.59
CA PRO A 163 -10.37 2.76 -11.57
C PRO A 163 -8.91 3.02 -11.19
N HIS A 164 -8.66 3.97 -10.30
CA HIS A 164 -7.33 4.30 -9.78
C HIS A 164 -6.89 3.42 -8.59
N ASP A 165 -7.80 2.64 -8.01
CA ASP A 165 -7.52 1.80 -6.84
C ASP A 165 -7.04 0.41 -7.27
N PHE A 166 -5.73 0.23 -7.24
CA PHE A 166 -5.07 -1.04 -7.50
C PHE A 166 -5.18 -2.02 -6.33
N THR A 167 -5.46 -1.56 -5.10
CA THR A 167 -5.79 -2.48 -4.00
C THR A 167 -7.11 -3.20 -4.23
N ILE A 168 -8.03 -2.58 -4.99
CA ILE A 168 -9.26 -3.22 -5.47
C ILE A 168 -9.01 -3.99 -6.77
N ARG A 169 -8.58 -3.30 -7.83
CA ARG A 169 -8.52 -3.89 -9.18
C ARG A 169 -7.55 -5.05 -9.30
N ARG A 170 -6.35 -4.91 -8.74
CA ARG A 170 -5.33 -5.97 -8.71
C ARG A 170 -5.51 -6.88 -7.49
N GLY A 171 -5.89 -6.34 -6.33
CA GLY A 171 -6.08 -7.14 -5.11
C GLY A 171 -7.20 -8.18 -5.20
N THR A 172 -8.23 -7.95 -6.04
CA THR A 172 -9.29 -8.94 -6.28
C THR A 172 -8.93 -10.02 -7.30
N MET A 173 -7.88 -9.85 -8.10
CA MET A 173 -7.52 -10.80 -9.17
C MET A 173 -7.36 -12.25 -8.66
N PRO A 174 -6.62 -12.53 -7.57
CA PRO A 174 -6.49 -13.90 -7.07
C PRO A 174 -7.82 -14.52 -6.64
N MET A 175 -8.74 -13.72 -6.07
CA MET A 175 -10.08 -14.19 -5.68
C MET A 175 -10.95 -14.56 -6.89
N ARG A 176 -10.58 -14.05 -8.07
CA ARG A 176 -11.26 -14.26 -9.35
C ARG A 176 -10.52 -15.27 -10.25
N GLY A 177 -9.48 -15.94 -9.73
CA GLY A 177 -8.68 -16.91 -10.48
C GLY A 177 -7.71 -16.27 -11.48
N VAL A 178 -7.42 -14.98 -11.32
CA VAL A 178 -6.53 -14.22 -12.20
C VAL A 178 -5.17 -14.01 -11.52
N ASP A 179 -4.09 -14.23 -12.26
CA ASP A 179 -2.74 -13.93 -11.80
C ASP A 179 -2.56 -12.39 -11.70
N PRO A 180 -2.31 -11.84 -10.49
CA PRO A 180 -2.15 -10.40 -10.30
C PRO A 180 -0.89 -9.84 -10.95
N MET A 181 0.06 -10.68 -11.40
CA MET A 181 1.26 -10.30 -12.17
C MET A 181 1.13 -10.65 -13.67
N GLY A 182 0.00 -11.27 -14.05
CA GLY A 182 -0.17 -11.91 -15.33
C GLY A 182 -0.46 -10.96 -16.50
N PRO A 183 -0.74 -11.51 -17.69
CA PRO A 183 -1.08 -10.75 -18.88
C PRO A 183 -2.28 -9.81 -18.68
N GLU A 184 -3.27 -10.20 -17.89
CA GLU A 184 -4.47 -9.40 -17.61
C GLU A 184 -4.13 -8.14 -16.81
N PHE A 185 -3.35 -8.27 -15.74
CA PHE A 185 -2.83 -7.12 -15.00
C PHE A 185 -2.01 -6.20 -15.89
N ARG A 186 -1.11 -6.75 -16.72
CA ARG A 186 -0.29 -5.93 -17.64
C ARG A 186 -1.15 -5.15 -18.63
N ARG A 187 -2.18 -5.76 -19.22
CA ARG A 187 -3.13 -5.05 -20.10
C ARG A 187 -3.88 -3.95 -19.35
N MET A 188 -4.36 -4.26 -18.15
CA MET A 188 -5.06 -3.31 -17.28
C MET A 188 -4.19 -2.09 -16.95
N LEU A 189 -2.92 -2.32 -16.59
CA LEU A 189 -1.97 -1.27 -16.28
C LEU A 189 -1.56 -0.47 -17.51
N GLN A 190 -1.39 -1.13 -18.66
CA GLN A 190 -1.06 -0.44 -19.92
C GLN A 190 -2.19 0.50 -20.34
N ALA A 191 -3.45 0.03 -20.32
CA ALA A 191 -4.60 0.87 -20.63
C ALA A 191 -4.74 2.07 -19.68
N TRP A 192 -4.43 1.90 -18.39
CA TRP A 192 -4.38 2.99 -17.41
C TRP A 192 -3.33 4.05 -17.77
N LYS A 193 -2.13 3.61 -18.16
CA LYS A 193 -1.04 4.50 -18.58
C LYS A 193 -1.32 5.18 -19.92
N ASP A 194 -1.90 4.47 -20.89
CA ASP A 194 -2.26 5.00 -22.21
C ASP A 194 -3.33 6.09 -22.10
N ALA A 195 -4.20 6.01 -21.09
CA ALA A 195 -5.15 7.07 -20.75
C ALA A 195 -4.51 8.29 -20.04
N GLY A 196 -3.18 8.31 -19.89
CA GLY A 196 -2.44 9.42 -19.28
C GLY A 196 -2.43 9.42 -17.75
N HIS A 197 -2.88 8.33 -17.11
CA HIS A 197 -2.90 8.26 -15.66
C HIS A 197 -1.56 7.75 -15.09
N PRO A 198 -1.04 8.39 -14.03
CA PRO A 198 0.17 7.90 -13.38
C PRO A 198 -0.12 6.61 -12.61
N TYR A 199 0.87 5.70 -12.57
CA TYR A 199 0.77 4.47 -11.78
C TYR A 199 1.04 4.70 -10.28
N TYR A 200 1.94 5.63 -9.98
CA TYR A 200 2.23 6.10 -8.63
C TYR A 200 2.24 7.63 -8.61
N ARG A 201 1.91 8.20 -7.45
CA ARG A 201 1.96 9.64 -7.19
C ARG A 201 2.76 9.88 -5.90
N PRO A 202 4.10 9.89 -5.97
CA PRO A 202 4.92 10.18 -4.81
C PRO A 202 4.62 11.57 -4.26
N LEU A 203 4.67 11.70 -2.94
CA LEU A 203 4.67 12.99 -2.29
C LEU A 203 5.98 13.73 -2.59
N PRO A 204 6.01 15.07 -2.48
CA PRO A 204 7.25 15.82 -2.53
C PRO A 204 8.28 15.31 -1.50
N ASP A 205 9.55 15.53 -1.81
CA ASP A 205 10.66 15.27 -0.88
C ASP A 205 10.45 16.03 0.43
N MET A 206 10.91 15.45 1.54
CA MET A 206 10.88 16.14 2.84
C MET A 206 11.75 17.42 2.76
N PRO A 207 11.34 18.53 3.39
CA PRO A 207 12.22 19.68 3.53
C PRO A 207 13.46 19.26 4.33
N GLY A 208 14.64 19.54 3.77
CA GLY A 208 15.94 19.23 4.38
C GLY A 208 16.29 20.16 5.53
#